data_AF-A0A085W6F2-F1
#
_entry.id   AF-A0A085W6F2-F1
#
_cell.length_a   1.000
_cell.length_b   1.000
_cell.length_c   1.000
_cell.angle_alpha   90.00
_cell.angle_beta   90.00
_cell.angle_gamma   90.00
#
_symmetry.space_group_name_H-M   'P 1'
#
loop_
_entity.id
_entity.type
_entity.pdbx_description
1 polymer ?
#
loop_
_entity_poly.entity_id
_entity_poly.type
_entity_poly.pdbx_seq_one_letter_code
_entity_poly.pdbx_strand_id
1 'polypeptide(L)'
;MAAKKAGTKARSTTPRKPRRKKAEPRSRGLTAAEVASEAASQPTELIQAIQQDGGQVLSVYRDPLGAHSVVFAVLPIDKVEPTPYQRDLSEPHVKRLANAMERLDRFLDPVIAVRKDDKYWTPNGNHRLNASRLLGAKSIVALVLPEEDVAYQILALNTEKAHNLKERSLEVIRMHRGLTGSRAGREADFANLFEEPSFITLGAAYEKRPRFAAGAYHPFVKRAERFLDLPMAEALKVREARADKLLELDDAVARVVTSLKDKGFQSPYLKNFVVARINFLRFKKDDSPVEFDPTVSKMIASAQKFNVDKVNKDDITRMGGAGGAEPDEE
;
A
#
# COMPACT_ATOMS: atom_id res chain seq x y z
N MET A 1 34.81 38.01 38.92
CA MET A 1 34.45 36.90 38.02
C MET A 1 33.28 36.14 38.62
N ALA A 2 32.14 36.08 37.93
CA ALA A 2 31.05 35.14 38.21
C ALA A 2 30.22 34.98 36.93
N ALA A 3 29.99 33.73 36.53
CA ALA A 3 29.69 33.31 35.17
C ALA A 3 28.25 33.58 34.71
N LYS A 4 28.11 34.02 33.45
CA LYS A 4 26.86 34.21 32.71
C LYS A 4 26.13 32.87 32.51
N LYS A 5 24.83 32.83 32.84
CA LYS A 5 23.88 31.79 32.42
C LYS A 5 23.78 31.75 30.90
N ALA A 6 24.13 30.62 30.30
CA ALA A 6 23.94 30.36 28.88
C ALA A 6 22.47 29.96 28.61
N GLY A 7 21.82 30.71 27.72
CA GLY A 7 20.43 30.50 27.31
C GLY A 7 20.24 29.19 26.56
N THR A 8 19.13 28.53 26.86
CA THR A 8 18.61 27.33 26.20
C THR A 8 18.38 27.60 24.72
N LYS A 9 19.15 26.96 23.84
CA LYS A 9 18.89 26.97 22.39
C LYS A 9 17.61 26.20 22.10
N ALA A 10 16.65 26.88 21.48
CA ALA A 10 15.42 26.30 20.98
C ALA A 10 15.73 25.19 19.95
N ARG A 11 15.09 24.03 20.13
CA ARG A 11 15.15 22.90 19.19
C ARG A 11 14.58 23.32 17.84
N SER A 12 15.35 23.11 16.78
CA SER A 12 14.87 23.23 15.39
C SER A 12 13.84 22.13 15.13
N THR A 13 12.57 22.48 15.25
CA THR A 13 11.48 21.64 14.77
C THR A 13 11.62 21.50 13.26
N THR A 14 11.74 20.28 12.78
CA THR A 14 11.64 19.99 11.34
C THR A 14 10.31 20.59 10.86
N PRO A 15 10.30 21.50 9.86
CA PRO A 15 9.08 22.18 9.47
C PRO A 15 8.06 21.14 9.02
N ARG A 16 6.98 21.01 9.79
CA ARG A 16 5.79 20.27 9.38
C ARG A 16 5.42 20.77 8.00
N LYS A 17 5.41 19.88 7.00
CA LYS A 17 4.93 20.21 5.65
C LYS A 17 3.61 20.98 5.80
N PRO A 18 3.50 22.18 5.20
CA PRO A 18 2.30 22.99 5.34
C PRO A 18 1.11 22.13 4.93
N ARG A 19 0.08 22.06 5.78
CA ARG A 19 -1.21 21.49 5.41
C ARG A 19 -1.60 22.15 4.10
N ARG A 20 -1.85 21.34 3.05
CA ARG A 20 -2.36 21.86 1.78
C ARG A 20 -3.57 22.74 2.11
N LYS A 21 -3.50 24.02 1.74
CA LYS A 21 -4.66 24.90 1.83
C LYS A 21 -5.78 24.25 1.02
N LYS A 22 -6.97 24.19 1.62
CA LYS A 22 -8.16 23.71 0.91
C LYS A 22 -8.32 24.60 -0.33
N ALA A 23 -8.44 23.98 -1.51
CA ALA A 23 -8.69 24.73 -2.73
C ALA A 23 -10.07 25.41 -2.62
N GLU A 24 -10.21 26.58 -3.25
CA GLU A 24 -11.50 27.26 -3.33
C GLU A 24 -12.52 26.34 -4.03
N PRO A 25 -13.79 26.30 -3.60
CA PRO A 25 -14.82 25.51 -4.27
C PRO A 25 -14.93 25.87 -5.76
N ARG A 26 -15.09 24.86 -6.63
CA ARG A 26 -15.26 25.04 -8.08
C ARG A 26 -14.12 25.81 -8.78
N SER A 27 -12.91 25.81 -8.20
CA SER A 27 -11.77 26.62 -8.70
C SER A 27 -10.80 25.88 -9.62
N ARG A 28 -10.97 24.57 -9.85
CA ARG A 28 -10.03 23.74 -10.60
C ARG A 28 -10.75 22.75 -11.50
N GLY A 29 -10.23 22.58 -12.70
CA GLY A 29 -10.73 21.62 -13.69
C GLY A 29 -11.69 22.25 -14.70
N LEU A 30 -12.20 21.41 -15.57
CA LEU A 30 -13.19 21.75 -16.59
C LEU A 30 -14.60 21.71 -16.01
N THR A 31 -15.47 22.56 -16.55
CA THR A 31 -16.92 22.48 -16.37
C THR A 31 -17.50 21.28 -17.14
N ALA A 32 -18.74 20.89 -16.83
CA ALA A 32 -19.41 19.80 -17.52
C ALA A 32 -19.53 20.05 -19.04
N ALA A 33 -19.78 21.29 -19.46
CA ALA A 33 -19.86 21.66 -20.87
C ALA A 33 -18.50 21.56 -21.57
N GLU A 34 -17.42 21.93 -20.90
CA GLU A 34 -16.06 21.82 -21.45
C GLU A 34 -15.59 20.37 -21.55
N VAL A 35 -15.97 19.50 -20.59
CA VAL A 35 -15.73 18.06 -20.65
C VAL A 35 -16.41 17.42 -21.85
N ALA A 36 -17.67 17.79 -22.10
CA ALA A 36 -18.49 17.26 -23.20
C ALA A 36 -18.22 17.94 -24.57
N SER A 37 -17.32 18.93 -24.62
CA SER A 37 -17.03 19.66 -25.85
C SER A 37 -16.23 18.81 -26.84
N GLU A 38 -16.36 19.11 -28.14
CA GLU A 38 -15.57 18.49 -29.21
C GLU A 38 -14.09 18.91 -29.20
N ALA A 39 -13.65 19.70 -28.22
CA ALA A 39 -12.26 20.14 -28.08
C ALA A 39 -11.31 19.03 -27.59
N ALA A 40 -11.81 17.81 -27.37
CA ALA A 40 -10.96 16.66 -27.05
C ALA A 40 -10.04 16.33 -28.23
N SER A 41 -8.73 16.22 -27.96
CA SER A 41 -7.81 15.70 -28.96
C SER A 41 -8.17 14.25 -29.24
N GLN A 42 -8.38 13.88 -30.51
CA GLN A 42 -8.71 12.51 -30.89
C GLN A 42 -7.42 11.69 -30.95
N PRO A 43 -7.20 10.70 -30.05
CA PRO A 43 -6.02 9.85 -30.10
C PRO A 43 -6.18 8.83 -31.23
N THR A 44 -6.01 9.27 -32.48
CA THR A 44 -6.34 8.50 -33.69
C THR A 44 -5.69 7.12 -33.73
N GLU A 45 -4.43 7.02 -33.33
CA GLU A 45 -3.68 5.74 -33.29
C GLU A 45 -4.32 4.75 -32.31
N LEU A 46 -4.67 5.20 -31.10
CA LEU A 46 -5.34 4.36 -30.10
C LEU A 46 -6.73 3.93 -30.58
N ILE A 47 -7.50 4.85 -31.19
CA ILE A 47 -8.84 4.56 -31.73
C ILE A 47 -8.75 3.46 -32.81
N GLN A 48 -7.82 3.62 -33.76
CA GLN A 48 -7.60 2.63 -34.82
C GLN A 48 -7.17 1.28 -34.24
N ALA A 49 -6.27 1.30 -33.25
CA ALA A 49 -5.80 0.09 -32.61
C ALA A 49 -6.93 -0.65 -31.86
N ILE A 50 -7.81 0.06 -31.15
CA ILE A 50 -9.01 -0.51 -30.51
C ILE A 50 -9.88 -1.22 -31.54
N GLN A 51 -10.14 -0.59 -32.69
CA GLN A 51 -10.95 -1.18 -33.76
C GLN A 51 -10.28 -2.41 -34.37
N GLN A 52 -8.97 -2.34 -34.63
CA GLN A 52 -8.19 -3.46 -35.18
C GLN A 52 -8.14 -4.65 -34.22
N ASP A 53 -8.10 -4.40 -32.91
CA ASP A 53 -8.13 -5.44 -31.88
C ASP A 53 -9.54 -6.05 -31.67
N GLY A 54 -10.55 -5.60 -32.42
CA GLY A 54 -11.94 -6.07 -32.35
C GLY A 54 -12.81 -5.35 -31.30
N GLY A 55 -12.33 -4.25 -30.75
CA GLY A 55 -13.10 -3.36 -29.88
C GLY A 55 -13.88 -2.29 -30.66
N GLN A 56 -14.69 -1.53 -29.93
CA GLN A 56 -15.47 -0.43 -30.48
C GLN A 56 -15.34 0.82 -29.59
N VAL A 57 -15.03 1.95 -30.20
CA VAL A 57 -15.05 3.25 -29.52
C VAL A 57 -16.49 3.75 -29.44
N LEU A 58 -16.92 4.11 -28.23
CA LEU A 58 -18.23 4.68 -27.94
C LEU A 58 -18.18 6.22 -27.94
N SER A 59 -17.13 6.80 -27.34
CA SER A 59 -16.91 8.25 -27.31
C SER A 59 -15.47 8.60 -26.90
N VAL A 60 -15.07 9.85 -27.11
CA VAL A 60 -13.83 10.43 -26.59
C VAL A 60 -14.19 11.72 -25.86
N TYR A 61 -13.68 11.89 -24.64
CA TYR A 61 -13.96 13.07 -23.81
C TYR A 61 -12.70 13.56 -23.09
N ARG A 62 -12.77 14.73 -22.46
CA ARG A 62 -11.67 15.31 -21.67
C ARG A 62 -11.85 15.02 -20.19
N ASP A 63 -10.86 14.43 -19.53
CA ASP A 63 -10.85 14.26 -18.08
C ASP A 63 -11.10 15.60 -17.38
N PRO A 64 -12.05 15.69 -16.42
CA PRO A 64 -12.44 16.95 -15.81
C PRO A 64 -11.32 17.64 -15.02
N LEU A 65 -10.27 16.93 -14.59
CA LEU A 65 -9.23 17.53 -13.74
C LEU A 65 -8.08 18.10 -14.57
N GLY A 66 -7.54 17.30 -15.49
CA GLY A 66 -6.35 17.62 -16.28
C GLY A 66 -6.63 17.91 -17.75
N ALA A 67 -7.87 17.72 -18.20
CA ALA A 67 -8.28 17.87 -19.60
C ALA A 67 -7.61 16.90 -20.59
N HIS A 68 -7.01 15.82 -20.09
CA HIS A 68 -6.45 14.72 -20.87
C HIS A 68 -7.55 13.97 -21.62
N SER A 69 -7.23 13.43 -22.79
CA SER A 69 -8.22 12.71 -23.59
C SER A 69 -8.42 11.30 -23.05
N VAL A 70 -9.67 10.88 -22.93
CA VAL A 70 -10.06 9.54 -22.47
C VAL A 70 -10.96 8.92 -23.51
N VAL A 71 -10.64 7.69 -23.93
CA VAL A 71 -11.44 6.94 -24.90
C VAL A 71 -12.40 6.02 -24.14
N PHE A 72 -13.70 6.26 -24.26
CA PHE A 72 -14.72 5.35 -23.75
C PHE A 72 -14.99 4.28 -24.81
N ALA A 73 -14.71 3.02 -24.50
CA ALA A 73 -14.75 1.93 -25.47
C ALA A 73 -15.31 0.62 -24.89
N VAL A 74 -15.68 -0.28 -25.79
CA VAL A 74 -15.99 -1.68 -25.51
C VAL A 74 -14.85 -2.52 -26.07
N LEU A 75 -14.24 -3.36 -25.22
CA LEU A 75 -13.09 -4.19 -25.58
C LEU A 75 -13.48 -5.69 -25.54
N PRO A 76 -12.94 -6.54 -26.42
CA PRO A 76 -13.05 -7.99 -26.26
C PRO A 76 -12.46 -8.42 -24.92
N ILE A 77 -13.19 -9.23 -24.15
CA ILE A 77 -12.78 -9.55 -22.77
C ILE A 77 -11.44 -10.31 -22.70
N ASP A 78 -11.10 -11.04 -23.76
CA ASP A 78 -9.88 -11.86 -23.89
C ASP A 78 -8.63 -11.03 -24.21
N LYS A 79 -8.84 -9.76 -24.60
CA LYS A 79 -7.80 -8.78 -24.84
C LYS A 79 -7.46 -7.96 -23.59
N VAL A 80 -8.28 -8.01 -22.54
CA VAL A 80 -8.08 -7.24 -21.30
C VAL A 80 -7.43 -8.09 -20.21
N GLU A 81 -6.35 -7.62 -19.60
CA GLU A 81 -5.60 -8.38 -18.61
C GLU A 81 -5.23 -7.50 -17.40
N PRO A 82 -5.11 -8.07 -16.18
CA PRO A 82 -4.63 -7.29 -15.04
C PRO A 82 -3.22 -6.77 -15.30
N THR A 83 -2.86 -5.62 -14.72
CA THR A 83 -1.47 -5.19 -14.73
C THR A 83 -0.59 -6.18 -13.93
N PRO A 84 0.67 -6.42 -14.32
CA PRO A 84 1.55 -7.39 -13.64
C PRO A 84 1.81 -7.13 -12.15
N TYR A 85 1.59 -5.90 -11.68
CA TYR A 85 1.89 -5.42 -10.33
C TYR A 85 0.63 -5.17 -9.48
N GLN A 86 -0.53 -5.66 -9.92
CA GLN A 86 -1.79 -5.47 -9.20
C GLN A 86 -1.92 -6.31 -7.92
N ARG A 87 -2.91 -5.91 -7.10
CA ARG A 87 -3.36 -6.66 -5.92
C ARG A 87 -3.74 -8.09 -6.29
N ASP A 88 -3.48 -9.00 -5.34
CA ASP A 88 -3.98 -10.39 -5.42
C ASP A 88 -5.50 -10.39 -5.57
N LEU A 89 -5.97 -11.18 -6.52
CA LEU A 89 -7.40 -11.37 -6.75
C LEU A 89 -8.03 -12.08 -5.55
N SER A 90 -9.09 -11.51 -4.98
CA SER A 90 -9.86 -12.17 -3.94
C SER A 90 -10.99 -12.97 -4.57
N GLU A 91 -10.86 -14.29 -4.67
CA GLU A 91 -11.92 -15.16 -5.19
C GLU A 91 -13.29 -14.96 -4.52
N PRO A 92 -13.39 -14.83 -3.16
CA PRO A 92 -14.67 -14.54 -2.53
C PRO A 92 -15.27 -13.20 -2.94
N HIS A 93 -14.43 -12.20 -3.23
CA HIS A 93 -14.91 -10.91 -3.71
C HIS A 93 -15.39 -11.01 -5.16
N VAL A 94 -14.65 -11.70 -6.03
CA VAL A 94 -15.06 -11.97 -7.40
C VAL A 94 -16.41 -12.66 -7.45
N LYS A 95 -16.62 -13.73 -6.67
CA LYS A 95 -17.90 -14.45 -6.62
C LYS A 95 -19.05 -13.57 -6.14
N ARG A 96 -18.85 -12.79 -5.07
CA ARG A 96 -19.87 -11.85 -4.57
C ARG A 96 -20.23 -10.80 -5.62
N LEU A 97 -19.23 -10.25 -6.32
CA LEU A 97 -19.44 -9.26 -7.35
C LEU A 97 -20.17 -9.85 -8.57
N ALA A 98 -19.78 -11.05 -9.02
CA ALA A 98 -20.47 -11.77 -10.09
C ALA A 98 -21.94 -12.01 -9.74
N ASN A 99 -22.24 -12.53 -8.54
CA ASN A 99 -23.63 -12.73 -8.09
C ASN A 99 -24.42 -11.42 -8.05
N ALA A 100 -23.79 -10.32 -7.64
CA ALA A 100 -24.45 -9.01 -7.62
C ALA A 100 -24.74 -8.49 -9.03
N MET A 101 -23.78 -8.64 -9.95
CA MET A 101 -23.93 -8.27 -11.36
C MET A 101 -25.00 -9.10 -12.05
N GLU A 102 -25.03 -10.42 -11.80
CA GLU A 102 -26.03 -11.34 -12.33
C GLU A 102 -27.43 -10.99 -11.80
N ARG A 103 -27.56 -10.77 -10.48
CA ARG A 103 -28.84 -10.40 -9.86
C ARG A 103 -29.39 -9.07 -10.38
N LEU A 104 -28.51 -8.09 -10.62
CA LEU A 104 -28.90 -6.77 -11.14
C LEU A 104 -29.06 -6.77 -12.66
N ASP A 105 -28.51 -7.77 -13.35
CA ASP A 105 -28.35 -7.84 -14.80
C ASP A 105 -27.67 -6.58 -15.38
N ARG A 106 -26.62 -6.12 -14.71
CA ARG A 106 -25.89 -4.90 -15.06
C ARG A 106 -24.41 -4.96 -14.70
N PHE A 107 -23.57 -4.31 -15.54
CA PHE A 107 -22.15 -4.07 -15.28
C PHE A 107 -21.88 -2.71 -14.63
N LEU A 108 -22.46 -1.64 -15.20
CA LEU A 108 -22.47 -0.22 -14.77
C LEU A 108 -21.13 0.51 -14.63
N ASP A 109 -20.06 -0.13 -14.18
CA ASP A 109 -18.81 0.56 -13.81
C ASP A 109 -17.64 0.12 -14.71
N PRO A 110 -17.27 0.94 -15.73
CA PRO A 110 -16.18 0.67 -16.65
C PRO A 110 -14.86 0.37 -15.94
N VAL A 111 -14.06 -0.54 -16.50
CA VAL A 111 -12.68 -0.71 -16.05
C VAL A 111 -11.80 0.41 -16.60
N ILE A 112 -10.72 0.75 -15.92
CA ILE A 112 -9.67 1.59 -16.53
C ILE A 112 -8.74 0.67 -17.29
N ALA A 113 -8.32 1.07 -18.50
CA ALA A 113 -7.40 0.32 -19.34
C ALA A 113 -6.33 1.21 -19.97
N VAL A 114 -5.16 0.65 -20.19
CA VAL A 114 -4.14 1.18 -21.11
C VAL A 114 -3.83 0.11 -22.14
N ARG A 115 -3.62 0.49 -23.39
CA ARG A 115 -3.17 -0.46 -24.40
C ARG A 115 -1.68 -0.72 -24.19
N LYS A 116 -1.28 -1.99 -24.20
CA LYS A 116 0.11 -2.42 -24.18
C LYS A 116 0.30 -3.52 -25.20
N ASP A 117 1.10 -3.25 -26.22
CA ASP A 117 1.28 -4.13 -27.37
C ASP A 117 -0.07 -4.50 -27.99
N ASP A 118 -0.48 -5.76 -28.04
CA ASP A 118 -1.78 -6.20 -28.58
C ASP A 118 -2.83 -6.47 -27.49
N LYS A 119 -2.58 -6.04 -26.25
CA LYS A 119 -3.42 -6.26 -25.06
C LYS A 119 -3.80 -4.96 -24.37
N TYR A 120 -4.74 -5.05 -23.45
CA TYR A 120 -5.23 -3.93 -22.65
C TYR A 120 -5.02 -4.23 -21.18
N TRP A 121 -4.06 -3.58 -20.56
CA TRP A 121 -3.82 -3.74 -19.14
C TRP A 121 -4.81 -2.91 -18.34
N THR A 122 -5.50 -3.53 -17.40
CA THR A 122 -6.40 -2.84 -16.49
C THR A 122 -5.70 -2.54 -15.17
N PRO A 123 -5.24 -1.31 -14.89
CA PRO A 123 -4.67 -0.93 -13.58
C PRO A 123 -5.74 -0.73 -12.50
N ASN A 124 -7.01 -0.58 -12.87
CA ASN A 124 -8.16 -0.59 -11.95
C ASN A 124 -9.35 -1.30 -12.61
N GLY A 125 -9.85 -2.34 -11.95
CA GLY A 125 -10.97 -3.15 -12.48
C GLY A 125 -10.77 -4.66 -12.43
N ASN A 126 -9.65 -5.18 -11.89
CA ASN A 126 -9.34 -6.61 -11.93
C ASN A 126 -10.45 -7.53 -11.36
N HIS A 127 -11.10 -7.13 -10.26
CA HIS A 127 -12.22 -7.89 -9.70
C HIS A 127 -13.44 -7.92 -10.65
N ARG A 128 -13.74 -6.79 -11.31
CA ARG A 128 -14.82 -6.68 -12.30
C ARG A 128 -14.52 -7.46 -13.56
N LEU A 129 -13.27 -7.42 -14.04
CA LEU A 129 -12.83 -8.23 -15.17
C LEU A 129 -13.06 -9.72 -14.88
N ASN A 130 -12.60 -10.21 -13.73
CA ASN A 130 -12.77 -11.62 -13.37
C ASN A 130 -14.23 -11.99 -13.07
N ALA A 131 -15.01 -11.10 -12.47
CA ALA A 131 -16.45 -11.33 -12.27
C ALA A 131 -17.18 -11.43 -13.61
N SER A 132 -16.84 -10.55 -14.57
CA SER A 132 -17.39 -10.58 -15.93
C SER A 132 -17.01 -11.86 -16.67
N ARG A 133 -15.76 -12.33 -16.53
CA ARG A 133 -15.32 -13.62 -17.06
C ARG A 133 -16.08 -14.79 -16.45
N LEU A 134 -16.29 -14.77 -15.14
CA LEU A 134 -17.06 -15.80 -14.44
C LEU A 134 -18.50 -15.89 -14.95
N LEU A 135 -19.09 -14.75 -15.34
CA LEU A 135 -20.42 -14.69 -15.95
C LEU A 135 -20.44 -14.95 -17.48
N GLY A 136 -19.29 -15.23 -18.10
CA GLY A 136 -19.20 -15.51 -19.53
C GLY A 136 -19.41 -14.29 -20.43
N ALA A 137 -19.12 -13.08 -19.95
CA ALA A 137 -19.22 -11.87 -20.76
C ALA A 137 -18.29 -11.94 -21.99
N LYS A 138 -18.77 -11.50 -23.15
CA LYS A 138 -17.97 -11.47 -24.41
C LYS A 138 -17.07 -10.24 -24.51
N SER A 139 -17.47 -9.15 -23.86
CA SER A 139 -16.83 -7.85 -23.94
C SER A 139 -16.92 -7.13 -22.60
N ILE A 140 -16.08 -6.11 -22.42
CA ILE A 140 -16.06 -5.28 -21.23
C ILE A 140 -15.98 -3.81 -21.61
N VAL A 141 -16.73 -2.97 -20.90
CA VAL A 141 -16.70 -1.52 -21.09
C VAL A 141 -15.51 -0.94 -20.34
N ALA A 142 -14.74 -0.07 -20.99
CA ALA A 142 -13.52 0.49 -20.45
C ALA A 142 -13.35 2.00 -20.73
N LEU A 143 -12.65 2.67 -19.82
CA LEU A 143 -12.03 3.97 -20.02
C LEU A 143 -10.57 3.73 -20.39
N VAL A 144 -10.26 3.86 -21.68
CA VAL A 144 -8.93 3.61 -22.24
C VAL A 144 -8.14 4.91 -22.29
N LEU A 145 -6.99 4.92 -21.62
CA LEU A 145 -6.12 6.08 -21.55
C LEU A 145 -5.03 6.00 -22.65
N PRO A 146 -4.76 7.10 -23.36
CA PRO A 146 -3.66 7.16 -24.34
C PRO A 146 -2.28 6.96 -23.73
N GLU A 147 -2.05 7.47 -22.52
CA GLU A 147 -0.75 7.47 -21.88
C GLU A 147 -0.49 6.18 -21.07
N GLU A 148 0.38 5.30 -21.57
CA GLU A 148 0.73 4.03 -20.90
C GLU A 148 1.26 4.23 -19.47
N ASP A 149 2.07 5.27 -19.23
CA ASP A 149 2.72 5.55 -17.95
C ASP A 149 1.74 5.85 -16.81
N VAL A 150 0.51 6.24 -17.13
CA VAL A 150 -0.54 6.52 -16.14
C VAL A 150 -0.97 5.22 -15.44
N ALA A 151 -0.77 4.06 -16.04
CA ALA A 151 -1.04 2.76 -15.40
C ALA A 151 -0.29 2.54 -14.08
N TYR A 152 0.88 3.16 -13.90
CA TYR A 152 1.63 3.13 -12.64
C TYR A 152 1.08 4.11 -11.60
N GLN A 153 0.43 5.18 -12.04
CA GLN A 153 -0.10 6.26 -11.19
C GLN A 153 -1.53 5.99 -10.73
N ILE A 154 -2.31 5.22 -11.48
CA ILE A 154 -3.69 4.86 -11.15
C ILE A 154 -3.79 4.05 -9.85
N LEU A 155 -2.74 3.31 -9.51
CA LEU A 155 -2.68 2.60 -8.22
C LEU A 155 -2.82 3.58 -7.05
N ALA A 156 -2.19 4.75 -7.15
CA ALA A 156 -2.30 5.82 -6.16
C ALA A 156 -3.68 6.49 -6.11
N LEU A 157 -4.54 6.29 -7.11
CA LEU A 157 -5.91 6.82 -7.16
C LEU A 157 -6.93 5.92 -6.45
N ASN A 158 -6.56 4.67 -6.14
CA ASN A 158 -7.42 3.73 -5.40
C ASN A 158 -7.43 4.01 -3.88
N THR A 159 -7.68 5.26 -3.49
CA THR A 159 -7.64 5.72 -2.08
C THR A 159 -8.88 5.36 -1.27
N GLU A 160 -9.95 4.83 -1.89
CA GLU A 160 -11.23 4.58 -1.23
C GLU A 160 -11.19 3.47 -0.18
N LYS A 161 -10.26 2.52 -0.31
CA LYS A 161 -9.98 1.57 0.77
C LYS A 161 -8.55 1.80 1.20
N ALA A 162 -8.36 2.39 2.38
CA ALA A 162 -7.04 2.39 3.00
C ALA A 162 -6.55 0.94 3.04
N HIS A 163 -5.62 0.60 2.14
CA HIS A 163 -5.02 -0.72 2.12
C HIS A 163 -4.57 -1.06 3.53
N ASN A 164 -4.98 -2.23 4.02
CA ASN A 164 -4.43 -2.72 5.26
C ASN A 164 -2.90 -2.85 5.11
N LEU A 165 -2.17 -2.75 6.22
CA LEU A 165 -0.70 -2.75 6.22
C LEU A 165 -0.09 -3.88 5.38
N LYS A 166 -0.75 -5.05 5.35
CA LYS A 166 -0.33 -6.21 4.57
C LYS A 166 -0.37 -5.95 3.06
N GLU A 167 -1.50 -5.49 2.55
CA GLU A 167 -1.67 -5.21 1.11
C GLU A 167 -0.64 -4.17 0.63
N ARG A 168 -0.46 -3.05 1.36
CA ARG A 168 0.55 -2.03 1.01
C ARG A 168 1.95 -2.61 0.98
N SER A 169 2.30 -3.39 2.01
CA SER A 169 3.63 -3.96 2.12
C SER A 169 3.93 -4.93 0.98
N LEU A 170 2.96 -5.79 0.62
CA LEU A 170 3.09 -6.75 -0.49
C LEU A 170 3.21 -6.06 -1.85
N GLU A 171 2.42 -5.01 -2.08
CA GLU A 171 2.50 -4.22 -3.31
C GLU A 171 3.88 -3.56 -3.47
N VAL A 172 4.37 -2.93 -2.40
CA VAL A 172 5.66 -2.22 -2.40
C VAL A 172 6.85 -3.17 -2.61
N ILE A 173 6.88 -4.35 -1.96
CA ILE A 173 7.97 -5.31 -2.19
C ILE A 173 7.95 -5.89 -3.61
N ARG A 174 6.76 -6.17 -4.17
CA ARG A 174 6.63 -6.66 -5.55
C ARG A 174 7.11 -5.61 -6.55
N MET A 175 6.75 -4.34 -6.32
CA MET A 175 7.25 -3.22 -7.11
C MET A 175 8.78 -3.11 -7.02
N HIS A 176 9.36 -3.21 -5.82
CA HIS A 176 10.81 -3.17 -5.61
C HIS A 176 11.52 -4.29 -6.40
N ARG A 177 11.00 -5.53 -6.33
CA ARG A 177 11.50 -6.67 -7.11
C ARG A 177 11.36 -6.45 -8.62
N GLY A 178 10.23 -5.93 -9.09
CA GLY A 178 10.00 -5.68 -10.52
C GLY A 178 10.89 -4.58 -11.10
N LEU A 179 11.24 -3.58 -10.28
CA LEU A 179 12.21 -2.54 -10.66
C LEU A 179 13.66 -3.04 -10.62
N THR A 180 13.95 -4.05 -9.79
CA THR A 180 15.27 -4.67 -9.70
C THR A 180 15.61 -5.38 -11.02
N GLY A 181 16.60 -4.86 -11.74
CA GLY A 181 17.03 -5.38 -13.05
C GLY A 181 16.34 -4.71 -14.25
N SER A 182 15.16 -4.12 -14.06
CA SER A 182 14.45 -3.37 -15.12
C SER A 182 14.89 -1.92 -15.23
N ARG A 183 15.35 -1.31 -14.13
CA ARG A 183 15.82 0.08 -14.10
C ARG A 183 17.04 0.23 -13.21
N ALA A 184 18.08 0.91 -13.69
CA ALA A 184 19.25 1.26 -12.89
C ALA A 184 18.90 2.40 -11.92
N GLY A 185 19.43 2.34 -10.71
CA GLY A 185 19.22 3.36 -9.67
C GLY A 185 19.41 2.79 -8.26
N ARG A 186 19.45 3.69 -7.28
CA ARG A 186 19.47 3.35 -5.86
C ARG A 186 18.05 3.32 -5.32
N GLU A 187 17.81 2.58 -4.24
CA GLU A 187 16.47 2.49 -3.64
C GLU A 187 15.91 3.87 -3.25
N ALA A 188 16.76 4.78 -2.75
CA ALA A 188 16.38 6.15 -2.42
C ALA A 188 15.86 6.97 -3.62
N ASP A 189 16.30 6.66 -4.85
CA ASP A 189 15.85 7.35 -6.06
C ASP A 189 14.38 7.04 -6.40
N PHE A 190 13.85 5.95 -5.85
CA PHE A 190 12.46 5.48 -6.05
C PHE A 190 11.57 5.70 -4.83
N ALA A 191 12.01 6.51 -3.86
CA ALA A 191 11.30 6.76 -2.60
C ALA A 191 9.84 7.23 -2.78
N ASN A 192 9.56 7.98 -3.85
CA ASN A 192 8.21 8.43 -4.21
C ASN A 192 7.28 7.30 -4.66
N LEU A 193 7.83 6.17 -5.12
CA LEU A 193 7.05 5.00 -5.56
C LEU A 193 6.73 4.06 -4.39
N PHE A 194 7.64 3.94 -3.41
CA PHE A 194 7.51 2.98 -2.32
C PHE A 194 6.73 3.48 -1.10
N GLU A 195 6.34 4.76 -1.08
CA GLU A 195 5.67 5.47 0.01
C GLU A 195 6.45 5.53 1.34
N GLU A 196 6.74 4.38 1.95
CA GLU A 196 7.41 4.23 3.23
C GLU A 196 8.42 3.06 3.19
N PRO A 197 9.67 3.25 3.65
CA PRO A 197 10.70 2.20 3.57
C PRO A 197 10.36 0.94 4.37
N SER A 198 9.52 1.06 5.41
CA SER A 198 9.07 -0.08 6.21
C SER A 198 8.23 -1.07 5.39
N PHE A 199 7.48 -0.61 4.39
CA PHE A 199 6.62 -1.45 3.56
C PHE A 199 7.43 -2.47 2.76
N ILE A 200 8.64 -2.11 2.32
CA ILE A 200 9.53 -3.02 1.60
C ILE A 200 9.94 -4.20 2.51
N THR A 201 10.45 -3.90 3.70
CA THR A 201 10.88 -4.94 4.67
C THR A 201 9.71 -5.78 5.18
N LEU A 202 8.57 -5.15 5.50
CA LEU A 202 7.37 -5.86 5.93
C LEU A 202 6.78 -6.71 4.80
N GLY A 203 6.87 -6.25 3.56
CA GLY A 203 6.41 -6.97 2.38
C GLY A 203 7.20 -8.26 2.20
N ALA A 204 8.53 -8.18 2.26
CA ALA A 204 9.39 -9.36 2.22
C ALA A 204 9.09 -10.36 3.36
N ALA A 205 8.70 -9.87 4.55
CA ALA A 205 8.26 -10.73 5.65
C ALA A 205 6.90 -11.40 5.35
N TYR A 206 5.96 -10.68 4.74
CA TYR A 206 4.66 -11.23 4.35
C TYR A 206 4.74 -12.27 3.23
N GLU A 207 5.64 -12.10 2.25
CA GLU A 207 5.90 -13.10 1.20
C GLU A 207 6.31 -14.44 1.82
N LYS A 208 7.16 -14.40 2.85
CA LYS A 208 7.62 -15.60 3.58
C LYS A 208 6.57 -16.14 4.56
N ARG A 209 5.80 -15.26 5.21
CA ARG A 209 4.80 -15.62 6.23
C ARG A 209 3.51 -14.79 6.05
N PRO A 210 2.51 -15.28 5.29
CA PRO A 210 1.30 -14.53 4.98
C PRO A 210 0.44 -14.12 6.19
N ARG A 211 0.57 -14.82 7.33
CA ARG A 211 -0.14 -14.53 8.60
C ARG A 211 0.74 -13.75 9.60
N PHE A 212 1.84 -13.15 9.15
CA PHE A 212 2.70 -12.33 10.00
C PHE A 212 1.92 -11.14 10.58
N ALA A 213 2.06 -10.90 11.89
CA ALA A 213 1.31 -9.87 12.60
C ALA A 213 2.03 -8.51 12.54
N ALA A 214 2.30 -8.00 11.33
CA ALA A 214 3.15 -6.81 11.14
C ALA A 214 2.67 -5.57 11.91
N GLY A 215 1.38 -5.44 12.18
CA GLY A 215 0.82 -4.31 12.93
C GLY A 215 1.43 -4.12 14.32
N ALA A 216 1.85 -5.21 14.98
CA ALA A 216 2.53 -5.14 16.27
C ALA A 216 3.95 -4.52 16.16
N TYR A 217 4.61 -4.70 15.01
CA TYR A 217 6.01 -4.34 14.79
C TYR A 217 6.18 -3.03 14.02
N HIS A 218 5.22 -2.68 13.16
CA HIS A 218 5.27 -1.51 12.27
C HIS A 218 5.68 -0.21 12.97
N PRO A 219 5.21 0.14 14.19
CA PRO A 219 5.60 1.38 14.84
C PRO A 219 7.11 1.56 15.04
N PHE A 220 7.85 0.50 15.41
CA PHE A 220 9.30 0.60 15.57
C PHE A 220 10.04 0.39 14.24
N VAL A 221 9.53 -0.49 13.36
CA VAL A 221 10.12 -0.71 12.03
C VAL A 221 10.11 0.59 11.23
N LYS A 222 8.98 1.32 11.23
CA LYS A 222 8.87 2.66 10.64
C LYS A 222 9.92 3.64 11.18
N ARG A 223 10.22 3.59 12.48
CA ARG A 223 11.24 4.47 13.09
C ARG A 223 12.66 4.07 12.67
N ALA A 224 12.92 2.76 12.55
CA ALA A 224 14.24 2.19 12.29
C ALA A 224 14.60 2.10 10.80
N GLU A 225 13.60 2.10 9.90
CA GLU A 225 13.81 1.96 8.47
C GLU A 225 14.00 3.30 7.76
N ARG A 226 14.91 3.31 6.79
CA ARG A 226 15.18 4.42 5.86
C ARG A 226 15.34 3.87 4.47
N PHE A 227 15.09 4.68 3.44
CA PHE A 227 15.49 4.30 2.09
C PHE A 227 17.01 4.19 2.02
N LEU A 228 17.48 3.13 1.38
CA LEU A 228 18.89 2.77 1.32
C LEU A 228 19.55 3.49 0.14
N ASP A 229 20.73 4.05 0.38
CA ASP A 229 21.59 4.60 -0.67
C ASP A 229 22.41 3.48 -1.33
N LEU A 230 21.73 2.40 -1.72
CA LEU A 230 22.30 1.20 -2.31
C LEU A 230 21.60 0.90 -3.64
N PRO A 231 22.29 0.29 -4.62
CA PRO A 231 21.67 -0.23 -5.83
C PRO A 231 20.46 -1.11 -5.50
N MET A 232 19.39 -1.03 -6.29
CA MET A 232 18.13 -1.75 -6.06
C MET A 232 18.33 -3.23 -5.70
N ALA A 233 19.19 -3.95 -6.42
CA ALA A 233 19.47 -5.37 -6.18
C ALA A 233 20.16 -5.64 -4.82
N GLU A 234 21.02 -4.74 -4.36
CA GLU A 234 21.69 -4.85 -3.05
C GLU A 234 20.74 -4.44 -1.92
N ALA A 235 19.99 -3.36 -2.13
CA ALA A 235 18.95 -2.94 -1.20
C ALA A 235 17.93 -4.06 -0.96
N LEU A 236 17.50 -4.76 -2.02
CA LEU A 236 16.57 -5.90 -1.92
C LEU A 236 17.12 -7.00 -1.00
N LYS A 237 18.40 -7.37 -1.13
CA LYS A 237 19.04 -8.37 -0.25
C LYS A 237 19.04 -7.92 1.21
N VAL A 238 19.31 -6.64 1.47
CA VAL A 238 19.24 -6.06 2.82
C VAL A 238 17.81 -6.16 3.36
N ARG A 239 16.80 -5.83 2.56
CA ARG A 239 15.38 -5.90 2.94
C ARG A 239 14.96 -7.33 3.28
N GLU A 240 15.39 -8.31 2.49
CA GLU A 240 15.11 -9.73 2.73
C GLU A 240 15.75 -10.26 4.01
N ALA A 241 17.01 -9.90 4.27
CA ALA A 241 17.71 -10.27 5.50
C ALA A 241 17.08 -9.62 6.73
N ARG A 242 16.65 -8.36 6.61
CA ARG A 242 15.90 -7.65 7.66
C ARG A 242 14.54 -8.28 7.92
N ALA A 243 13.86 -8.75 6.88
CA ALA A 243 12.63 -9.50 7.02
C ALA A 243 12.84 -10.82 7.80
N ASP A 244 13.93 -11.55 7.54
CA ASP A 244 14.25 -12.77 8.30
C ASP A 244 14.44 -12.50 9.79
N LYS A 245 15.16 -11.42 10.15
CA LYS A 245 15.31 -11.01 11.56
C LYS A 245 13.98 -10.60 12.21
N LEU A 246 13.06 -10.00 11.47
CA LEU A 246 11.72 -9.70 12.00
C LEU A 246 10.90 -10.97 12.26
N LEU A 247 11.03 -11.98 11.39
CA LEU A 247 10.37 -13.26 11.59
C LEU A 247 10.98 -14.02 12.79
N GLU A 248 12.29 -13.93 12.99
CA GLU A 248 12.96 -14.46 14.19
C GLU A 248 12.45 -13.78 15.48
N LEU A 249 12.30 -12.45 15.45
CA LEU A 249 11.68 -11.70 16.54
C LEU A 249 10.24 -12.15 16.77
N ASP A 250 9.46 -12.35 15.72
CA ASP A 250 8.07 -12.83 15.83
C ASP A 250 7.99 -14.21 16.48
N ASP A 251 8.92 -15.10 16.17
CA ASP A 251 8.99 -16.43 16.79
C ASP A 251 9.34 -16.34 18.28
N ALA A 252 10.28 -15.46 18.66
CA ALA A 252 10.59 -15.21 20.06
C ALA A 252 9.39 -14.63 20.83
N VAL A 253 8.68 -13.67 20.23
CA VAL A 253 7.47 -13.08 20.81
C VAL A 253 6.34 -14.11 20.89
N ALA A 254 6.18 -14.97 19.88
CA ALA A 254 5.15 -16.01 19.86
C ALA A 254 5.34 -16.99 21.03
N ARG A 255 6.58 -17.39 21.35
CA ARG A 255 6.89 -18.23 22.52
C ARG A 255 6.43 -17.57 23.81
N VAL A 256 6.73 -16.29 24.00
CA VAL A 256 6.28 -15.53 25.18
C VAL A 256 4.75 -15.47 25.26
N VAL A 257 4.07 -15.21 24.13
CA VAL A 257 2.60 -15.18 24.07
C VAL A 257 2.01 -16.53 24.45
N THR A 258 2.58 -17.64 23.99
CA THR A 258 2.15 -18.99 24.38
C THR A 258 2.31 -19.19 25.88
N SER A 259 3.47 -18.87 26.47
CA SER A 259 3.67 -18.98 27.93
C SER A 259 2.72 -18.12 28.76
N LEU A 260 2.31 -16.95 28.25
CA LEU A 260 1.27 -16.13 28.89
C LEU A 260 -0.10 -16.79 28.80
N LYS A 261 -0.46 -17.38 27.65
CA LYS A 261 -1.72 -18.13 27.50
C LYS A 261 -1.79 -19.33 28.44
N ASP A 262 -0.69 -20.07 28.59
CA ASP A 262 -0.61 -21.23 29.49
C ASP A 262 -0.82 -20.83 30.97
N LYS A 263 -0.51 -19.57 31.32
CA LYS A 263 -0.79 -18.97 32.63
C LYS A 263 -2.22 -18.41 32.76
N GLY A 264 -3.08 -18.63 31.77
CA GLY A 264 -4.48 -18.19 31.79
C GLY A 264 -4.71 -16.75 31.32
N PHE A 265 -3.73 -16.09 30.69
CA PHE A 265 -3.98 -14.81 30.03
C PHE A 265 -4.69 -15.02 28.70
N GLN A 266 -5.89 -14.44 28.55
CA GLN A 266 -6.66 -14.49 27.31
C GLN A 266 -6.95 -13.06 26.82
N SER A 267 -6.27 -12.63 25.76
CA SER A 267 -6.51 -11.34 25.12
C SER A 267 -6.01 -11.36 23.66
N PRO A 268 -6.74 -10.74 22.71
CA PRO A 268 -6.27 -10.57 21.35
C PRO A 268 -5.03 -9.65 21.27
N TYR A 269 -4.77 -8.84 22.30
CA TYR A 269 -3.69 -7.85 22.34
C TYR A 269 -2.38 -8.38 22.94
N LEU A 270 -2.28 -9.66 23.31
CA LEU A 270 -1.08 -10.21 23.97
C LEU A 270 0.20 -9.98 23.17
N LYS A 271 0.16 -10.15 21.85
CA LYS A 271 1.32 -9.90 20.99
C LYS A 271 1.73 -8.42 21.04
N ASN A 272 0.77 -7.50 20.87
CA ASN A 272 1.03 -6.06 20.94
C ASN A 272 1.60 -5.66 22.30
N PHE A 273 1.08 -6.23 23.39
CA PHE A 273 1.58 -6.02 24.74
C PHE A 273 3.04 -6.47 24.90
N VAL A 274 3.37 -7.70 24.49
CA VAL A 274 4.73 -8.23 24.57
C VAL A 274 5.70 -7.36 23.77
N VAL A 275 5.33 -7.02 22.52
CA VAL A 275 6.16 -6.15 21.66
C VAL A 275 6.37 -4.78 22.29
N ALA A 276 5.31 -4.16 22.84
CA ALA A 276 5.42 -2.86 23.52
C ALA A 276 6.33 -2.91 24.77
N ARG A 277 6.41 -4.06 25.45
CA ARG A 277 7.23 -4.24 26.66
C ARG A 277 8.71 -4.42 26.34
N ILE A 278 9.04 -5.13 25.26
CA ILE A 278 10.43 -5.34 24.79
C ILE A 278 10.95 -4.17 23.95
N ASN A 279 10.06 -3.30 23.46
CA ASN A 279 10.44 -2.13 22.68
C ASN A 279 11.04 -1.02 23.57
N PHE A 280 12.37 -0.95 23.61
CA PHE A 280 13.13 0.05 24.38
C PHE A 280 13.09 1.46 23.76
N LEU A 281 12.70 1.60 22.48
CA LEU A 281 12.70 2.89 21.79
C LEU A 281 11.70 3.89 22.39
N ARG A 282 10.69 3.41 23.12
CA ARG A 282 9.74 4.27 23.86
C ARG A 282 10.42 5.14 24.93
N PHE A 283 11.61 4.74 25.39
CA PHE A 283 12.40 5.48 26.37
C PHE A 283 13.51 6.34 25.74
N LYS A 284 13.77 6.16 24.44
CA LYS A 284 14.77 6.94 23.70
C LYS A 284 14.18 8.30 23.31
N LYS A 285 14.47 9.31 24.13
CA LYS A 285 14.01 10.71 24.01
C LYS A 285 14.96 11.61 23.19
N ASP A 286 16.12 11.10 22.81
CA ASP A 286 17.01 11.77 21.87
C ASP A 286 16.61 11.47 20.42
N ASP A 287 16.96 12.40 19.52
CA ASP A 287 16.71 12.28 18.08
C ASP A 287 17.81 11.47 17.37
N SER A 288 18.64 10.73 18.12
CA SER A 288 19.72 9.94 17.53
C SER A 288 19.14 8.86 16.62
N PRO A 289 19.76 8.62 15.44
CA PRO A 289 19.31 7.62 14.49
C PRO A 289 19.03 6.27 15.16
N VAL A 290 17.95 5.62 14.75
CA VAL A 290 17.61 4.27 15.16
C VAL A 290 18.01 3.34 14.03
N GLU A 291 18.97 2.48 14.29
CA GLU A 291 19.41 1.47 13.33
C GLU A 291 18.57 0.21 13.49
N PHE A 292 18.15 -0.37 12.37
CA PHE A 292 17.29 -1.54 12.33
C PHE A 292 17.92 -2.77 13.00
N ASP A 293 19.10 -3.18 12.55
CA ASP A 293 19.71 -4.44 12.96
C ASP A 293 20.04 -4.49 14.47
N PRO A 294 20.64 -3.45 15.08
CA PRO A 294 20.84 -3.43 16.54
C PRO A 294 19.53 -3.39 17.32
N THR A 295 18.52 -2.69 16.80
CA THR A 295 17.19 -2.59 17.44
C THR A 295 16.50 -3.94 17.50
N VAL A 296 16.41 -4.65 16.37
CA VAL A 296 15.75 -5.97 16.30
C VAL A 296 16.52 -6.99 17.13
N SER A 297 17.85 -7.01 17.05
CA SER A 297 18.68 -7.94 17.85
C SER A 297 18.48 -7.73 19.36
N LYS A 298 18.41 -6.48 19.81
CA LYS A 298 18.13 -6.17 21.21
C LYS A 298 16.71 -6.56 21.63
N MET A 299 15.72 -6.35 20.77
CA MET A 299 14.35 -6.78 21.03
C MET A 299 14.23 -8.31 21.10
N ILE A 300 14.94 -9.07 20.25
CA ILE A 300 15.01 -10.54 20.30
C ILE A 300 15.57 -10.98 21.64
N ALA A 301 16.70 -10.41 22.07
CA ALA A 301 17.31 -10.72 23.37
C ALA A 301 16.37 -10.38 24.54
N SER A 302 15.62 -9.28 24.46
CA SER A 302 14.61 -8.92 25.47
C SER A 302 13.41 -9.87 25.47
N ALA A 303 12.98 -10.38 24.31
CA ALA A 303 11.91 -11.38 24.21
C ALA A 303 12.34 -12.74 24.80
N GLN A 304 13.58 -13.16 24.54
CA GLN A 304 14.14 -14.40 25.10
C GLN A 304 14.28 -14.35 26.64
N LYS A 305 14.55 -13.17 27.21
CA LYS A 305 14.67 -12.95 28.66
C LYS A 305 13.35 -12.47 29.30
N PHE A 306 12.23 -12.59 28.61
CA PHE A 306 10.95 -12.06 29.08
C PHE A 306 10.47 -12.84 30.30
N ASN A 307 10.30 -12.14 31.43
CA ASN A 307 9.79 -12.74 32.65
C ASN A 307 8.26 -12.64 32.69
N VAL A 308 7.60 -13.76 32.44
CA VAL A 308 6.14 -13.89 32.45
C VAL A 308 5.50 -13.82 33.85
N ASP A 309 6.26 -14.05 34.93
CA ASP A 309 5.75 -13.95 36.31
C ASP A 309 5.51 -12.50 36.75
N LYS A 310 6.13 -11.54 36.06
CA LYS A 310 5.99 -10.11 36.35
C LYS A 310 4.87 -9.42 35.57
N VAL A 311 4.00 -10.20 34.91
CA VAL A 311 2.89 -9.67 34.10
C VAL A 311 1.59 -9.77 34.90
N ASN A 312 0.87 -8.66 35.03
CA ASN A 312 -0.43 -8.60 35.70
C ASN A 312 -1.56 -8.37 34.68
N LYS A 313 -2.80 -8.79 35.02
CA LYS A 313 -3.97 -8.66 34.13
C LYS A 313 -4.28 -7.21 33.77
N ASP A 314 -4.12 -6.29 34.73
CA ASP A 314 -4.38 -4.85 34.53
C ASP A 314 -3.48 -4.21 33.47
N ASP A 315 -2.25 -4.73 33.29
CA ASP A 315 -1.29 -4.20 32.31
C ASP A 315 -1.74 -4.52 30.86
N ILE A 316 -2.48 -5.61 30.66
CA ILE A 316 -2.98 -6.04 29.36
C ILE A 316 -4.28 -5.29 29.01
N THR A 317 -5.14 -5.03 29.99
CA THR A 317 -6.40 -4.28 29.80
C THR A 317 -6.16 -2.84 29.36
N ARG A 318 -5.11 -2.18 29.89
CA ARG A 318 -4.73 -0.81 29.48
C ARG A 318 -4.35 -0.70 28.00
N MET A 319 -3.85 -1.78 27.39
CA MET A 319 -3.53 -1.80 25.95
C MET A 319 -4.79 -1.89 25.07
N GLY A 320 -5.91 -2.39 25.59
CA GLY A 320 -7.20 -2.41 24.89
C GLY A 320 -7.93 -1.06 24.92
N GLY A 321 -7.64 -0.19 25.89
CA GLY A 321 -8.31 1.12 26.06
C GLY A 321 -7.61 2.31 25.42
N ALA A 322 -6.33 2.18 25.05
CA ALA A 322 -5.52 3.26 24.49
C ALA A 322 -5.04 2.92 23.07
N GLY A 323 -5.94 3.01 22.09
CA GLY A 323 -5.57 3.07 20.67
C GLY A 323 -6.14 1.98 19.75
N GLY A 324 -7.42 1.66 19.84
CA GLY A 324 -8.03 0.67 18.95
C GLY A 324 -9.56 0.71 18.91
N ALA A 325 -10.11 1.81 18.42
CA ALA A 325 -11.42 1.90 17.76
C ALA A 325 -11.63 3.38 17.38
N GLU A 326 -11.33 3.75 16.14
CA GLU A 326 -12.30 4.64 15.49
C GLU A 326 -13.56 3.77 15.34
N PRO A 327 -14.71 4.18 15.87
CA PRO A 327 -15.94 3.43 15.64
C PRO A 327 -16.16 3.34 14.13
N ASP A 328 -16.44 2.14 13.65
CA ASP A 328 -17.08 1.99 12.34
C ASP A 328 -18.39 2.78 12.43
N GLU A 329 -18.40 3.99 11.88
CA GLU A 329 -19.64 4.73 11.63
C GLU A 329 -20.34 4.06 10.44
N GLU A 330 -21.63 3.78 10.66
CA GLU A 330 -22.58 3.08 9.78
C GLU A 330 -22.62 3.58 8.32
#